data_AF-A0A948HZY7-F1
#
_entry.id   AF-A0A948HZY7-F1
#
_cell.length_a   1.000
_cell.length_b   1.000
_cell.length_c   1.000
_cell.angle_alpha   90.00
_cell.angle_beta   90.00
_cell.angle_gamma   90.00
#
_symmetry.space_group_name_H-M   'P 1'
#
loop_
_entity.id
_entity.type
_entity.pdbx_description
1 polymer ?
#
loop_
_entity_poly.entity_id
_entity_poly.type
_entity_poly.pdbx_seq_one_letter_code
_entity_poly.pdbx_strand_id
1 'polypeptide(L)'
;MPFELPALPYEQTALEPHVSANTLSFHHGKHHNTYVVNLNKMIDGTPLASKSLEEIIQESAGDSAKAGIFNNAAQVWNHTFFWNCMA
;
A
#
# COMPACT_ATOMS: atom_id res chain seq x y z
N MET A 1 12.57 1.68 -8.83
CA MET A 1 12.32 2.89 -8.02
C MET A 1 11.54 2.45 -6.79
N PRO A 2 11.76 3.02 -5.60
CA PRO A 2 10.96 2.68 -4.43
C PRO A 2 9.48 2.96 -4.69
N PHE A 3 8.60 2.17 -4.10
CA PHE A 3 7.17 2.44 -4.12
C PHE A 3 6.86 3.74 -3.38
N GLU A 4 5.90 4.49 -3.88
CA GLU A 4 5.40 5.72 -3.27
C GLU A 4 3.96 5.51 -2.79
N LEU A 5 3.54 6.27 -1.78
CA LEU A 5 2.15 6.27 -1.35
C LEU A 5 1.28 6.87 -2.47
N PRO A 6 0.35 6.10 -3.08
CA PRO A 6 -0.49 6.63 -4.14
C PRO A 6 -1.33 7.79 -3.62
N ALA A 7 -1.45 8.87 -4.39
CA ALA A 7 -2.32 9.98 -4.05
C ALA A 7 -3.78 9.51 -3.93
N LEU A 8 -4.55 10.14 -3.05
CA LEU A 8 -5.99 9.93 -3.02
C LEU A 8 -6.60 10.48 -4.32
N PRO A 9 -7.64 9.81 -4.88
CA PRO A 9 -8.32 10.30 -6.09
C PRO A 9 -9.26 11.49 -5.82
N TYR A 10 -9.39 11.91 -4.56
CA TYR A 10 -10.25 12.99 -4.10
C TYR A 10 -9.64 13.72 -2.89
N GLU A 11 -10.19 14.89 -2.57
CA GLU A 11 -9.81 15.71 -1.42
C GLU A 11 -10.10 15.03 -0.08
N GLN A 12 -9.38 15.38 0.98
CA GLN A 12 -9.50 14.69 2.28
C GLN A 12 -10.89 14.78 2.92
N THR A 13 -11.69 15.79 2.57
CA THR A 13 -13.04 16.01 3.08
C THR A 13 -14.13 15.40 2.18
N ALA A 14 -13.77 14.77 1.05
CA ALA A 14 -14.74 14.34 0.04
C ALA A 14 -15.73 13.26 0.51
N LEU A 15 -15.39 12.54 1.58
CA LEU A 15 -16.22 11.46 2.14
C LEU A 15 -17.03 11.87 3.39
N GLU A 16 -16.98 13.15 3.78
CA GLU A 16 -17.76 13.64 4.90
C GLU A 16 -19.28 13.65 4.58
N PRO A 17 -20.17 13.43 5.58
CA PRO A 17 -19.88 13.21 7.00
C PRO A 17 -19.61 11.74 7.36
N HIS A 18 -19.59 10.83 6.38
CA HIS A 18 -19.53 9.39 6.63
C HIS A 18 -18.12 8.91 7.00
N VAL A 19 -17.09 9.53 6.42
CA VAL A 19 -15.69 9.35 6.79
C VAL A 19 -15.06 10.73 6.97
N SER A 20 -14.60 11.00 8.19
CA SER A 20 -13.97 12.29 8.51
C SER A 20 -12.61 12.47 7.82
N ALA A 21 -12.22 13.71 7.54
CA ALA A 21 -10.87 13.99 7.03
C ALA A 21 -9.76 13.46 7.95
N ASN A 22 -9.98 13.48 9.28
CA ASN A 22 -9.05 12.90 10.24
C ASN A 22 -8.90 11.38 10.06
N THR A 23 -10.02 10.66 9.91
CA THR A 23 -10.00 9.21 9.64
C THR A 23 -9.25 8.92 8.34
N LEU A 24 -9.51 9.70 7.28
CA LEU A 24 -8.86 9.53 5.99
C LEU A 24 -7.34 9.78 6.10
N SER A 25 -6.93 10.86 6.76
CA SER A 25 -5.52 11.20 7.01
C SER A 25 -4.78 10.10 7.77
N PHE A 26 -5.40 9.53 8.81
CA PHE A 26 -4.80 8.43 9.55
C PHE A 26 -4.73 7.13 8.73
N HIS A 27 -5.81 6.75 8.04
CA HIS A 27 -5.85 5.49 7.31
C HIS A 27 -4.95 5.53 6.05
N HIS A 28 -5.01 6.59 5.25
CA HIS A 28 -4.17 6.76 4.07
C HIS A 28 -2.74 7.22 4.45
N GLY A 29 -2.62 8.36 5.13
CA GLY A 29 -1.33 9.02 5.36
C GLY A 29 -0.42 8.30 6.36
N LYS A 30 -1.00 7.52 7.29
CA LYS A 30 -0.22 6.74 8.27
C LYS A 30 -0.29 5.24 8.03
N HIS A 31 -1.48 4.64 8.00
CA HIS A 31 -1.61 3.18 7.94
C HIS A 31 -1.18 2.61 6.57
N HIS A 32 -1.73 3.12 5.47
CA HIS A 32 -1.32 2.70 4.12
C HIS A 32 0.16 3.02 3.87
N ASN A 33 0.61 4.21 4.25
CA ASN A 33 2.03 4.61 4.12
C ASN A 33 2.99 3.70 4.91
N THR A 34 2.58 3.17 6.06
CA THR A 34 3.41 2.23 6.82
C THR A 34 3.72 0.97 6.01
N TYR A 35 2.76 0.46 5.23
CA TYR A 35 3.00 -0.68 4.34
C TYR A 35 3.96 -0.34 3.21
N VAL A 36 3.85 0.86 2.61
CA VAL A 36 4.78 1.33 1.57
C VAL A 36 6.22 1.40 2.11
N VAL A 37 6.40 2.06 3.25
CA VAL A 37 7.72 2.21 3.90
C VAL A 37 8.31 0.85 4.26
N ASN A 38 7.51 -0.05 4.83
CA ASN A 38 7.98 -1.38 5.22
C ASN A 38 8.31 -2.24 4.00
N LEU A 39 7.48 -2.21 2.95
CA LEU A 39 7.75 -2.94 1.71
C LEU A 39 9.08 -2.52 1.11
N ASN A 40 9.30 -1.21 0.95
CA ASN A 40 10.55 -0.67 0.43
C ASN A 40 11.77 -1.15 1.24
N LYS A 41 11.67 -1.14 2.58
CA LYS A 41 12.75 -1.64 3.45
C LYS A 41 13.01 -3.14 3.27
N MET A 42 11.97 -3.95 3.08
CA MET A 42 12.10 -5.40 2.94
C MET A 42 12.69 -5.83 1.60
N ILE A 43 12.43 -5.07 0.54
CA ILE A 43 12.88 -5.41 -0.82
C ILE A 43 14.19 -4.72 -1.21
N ASP A 44 14.66 -3.74 -0.43
CA ASP A 44 15.90 -3.02 -0.72
C ASP A 44 17.10 -3.97 -0.87
N GLY A 45 17.90 -3.75 -1.92
CA GLY A 45 19.02 -4.63 -2.29
C GLY A 45 18.64 -6.04 -2.78
N THR A 46 17.35 -6.36 -2.93
CA THR A 46 16.87 -7.65 -3.45
C THR A 46 16.44 -7.54 -4.92
N PRO A 47 16.33 -8.68 -5.66
CA PRO A 47 15.74 -8.68 -6.99
C PRO A 47 14.29 -8.19 -7.06
N LEU A 48 13.58 -8.11 -5.92
CA LEU A 48 12.20 -7.62 -5.88
C LEU A 48 12.11 -6.10 -6.02
N ALA A 49 13.17 -5.34 -5.73
CA ALA A 49 13.16 -3.87 -5.80
C ALA A 49 12.97 -3.29 -7.22
N SER A 50 13.16 -4.11 -8.26
CA SER A 50 12.95 -3.74 -9.66
C SER A 50 11.60 -4.20 -10.23
N LYS A 51 10.77 -4.88 -9.43
CA LYS A 51 9.50 -5.45 -9.87
C LYS A 51 8.33 -4.52 -9.58
N SER A 52 7.25 -4.72 -10.33
CA SER A 52 5.94 -4.13 -10.02
C SER A 52 5.36 -4.71 -8.73
N LEU A 53 4.35 -4.04 -8.17
CA LEU A 53 3.70 -4.48 -6.94
C LEU A 53 3.03 -5.85 -7.12
N GLU A 54 2.35 -6.04 -8.25
CA GLU A 54 1.67 -7.27 -8.63
C GLU A 54 2.65 -8.45 -8.78
N GLU A 55 3.80 -8.23 -9.43
CA GLU A 55 4.85 -9.26 -9.53
C GLU A 55 5.39 -9.66 -8.15
N ILE A 56 5.60 -8.69 -7.25
CA ILE A 56 6.04 -8.98 -5.87
C ILE A 56 4.98 -9.82 -5.14
N ILE A 57 3.70 -9.47 -5.28
CA ILE A 57 2.59 -10.26 -4.69
C ILE A 57 2.62 -11.69 -5.23
N GLN A 58 2.73 -11.86 -6.55
CA GLN A 58 2.76 -13.17 -7.19
C GLN A 58 3.97 -14.01 -6.77
N GLU A 59 5.17 -13.42 -6.69
CA GLU A 59 6.41 -14.14 -6.35
C GLU A 59 6.57 -14.45 -4.86
N SER A 60 5.91 -13.67 -3.99
CA SER A 60 5.93 -13.90 -2.55
C SER A 60 4.77 -14.78 -2.06
N ALA A 61 3.75 -15.01 -2.90
CA ALA A 61 2.58 -15.81 -2.56
C ALA A 61 2.95 -17.26 -2.20
N GLY A 62 2.45 -17.73 -1.06
CA GLY A 62 2.63 -19.11 -0.61
C GLY A 62 4.02 -19.45 -0.05
N ASP A 63 4.99 -18.53 -0.13
CA ASP A 63 6.30 -18.70 0.48
C ASP A 63 6.29 -18.15 1.91
N SER A 64 6.37 -19.05 2.89
CA SER A 64 6.36 -18.70 4.32
C SER A 64 7.54 -17.81 4.71
N ALA A 65 8.68 -17.90 4.02
CA ALA A 65 9.83 -17.03 4.25
C ALA A 65 9.59 -15.60 3.70
N LYS A 66 8.67 -15.43 2.75
CA LYS A 66 8.30 -14.13 2.16
C LYS A 66 6.96 -13.60 2.65
N ALA A 67 6.34 -14.22 3.66
CA ALA A 67 5.04 -13.80 4.18
C ALA A 67 4.98 -12.32 4.56
N GLY A 68 6.06 -11.76 5.13
CA GLY A 68 6.16 -10.33 5.43
C GLY A 68 6.10 -9.44 4.19
N ILE A 69 6.81 -9.82 3.12
CA ILE A 69 6.82 -9.10 1.84
C ILE A 69 5.44 -9.18 1.20
N PHE A 70 4.87 -10.39 1.12
CA PHE A 70 3.52 -10.62 0.58
C PHE A 70 2.50 -9.74 1.29
N ASN A 71 2.49 -9.76 2.62
CA ASN A 71 1.55 -8.98 3.42
C ASN A 71 1.67 -7.47 3.15
N ASN A 72 2.88 -6.91 3.10
CA ASN A 72 3.03 -5.48 2.85
C ASN A 72 2.67 -5.12 1.41
N ALA A 73 3.10 -5.91 0.41
CA ALA A 73 2.76 -5.67 -0.99
C ALA A 73 1.25 -5.75 -1.26
N ALA A 74 0.60 -6.80 -0.76
CA ALA A 74 -0.84 -6.98 -0.88
C ALA A 74 -1.61 -5.87 -0.15
N GLN A 75 -1.13 -5.40 1.01
CA GLN A 75 -1.78 -4.30 1.73
C GLN A 75 -1.66 -2.96 0.98
N VAL A 76 -0.53 -2.67 0.32
CA VAL A 76 -0.41 -1.49 -0.56
C VAL A 76 -1.43 -1.58 -1.70
N TRP A 77 -1.52 -2.74 -2.35
CA TRP A 77 -2.45 -2.95 -3.46
C TRP A 77 -3.92 -2.81 -3.01
N ASN A 78 -4.29 -3.50 -1.93
CA ASN A 78 -5.66 -3.51 -1.39
C ASN A 78 -6.13 -2.11 -0.98
N HIS A 79 -5.28 -1.32 -0.31
CA HIS A 79 -5.65 0.03 0.07
C HIS A 79 -5.77 0.94 -1.14
N THR A 80 -4.85 0.85 -2.09
CA THR A 80 -4.93 1.61 -3.35
C THR A 80 -6.23 1.32 -4.08
N PHE A 81 -6.60 0.04 -4.21
CA PHE A 81 -7.87 -0.37 -4.80
C PHE A 81 -9.07 0.19 -4.00
N PHE A 82 -9.06 0.04 -2.67
CA PHE A 82 -10.10 0.55 -1.79
C PHE A 82 -10.36 2.06 -1.97
N TRP A 83 -9.33 2.88 -2.05
CA TRP A 83 -9.49 4.33 -2.28
C TRP A 83 -10.13 4.64 -3.63
N ASN A 84 -9.75 3.91 -4.68
CA ASN A 84 -10.36 4.07 -6.01
C ASN A 84 -11.82 3.60 -6.06
N CYS A 85 -12.22 2.66 -5.20
CA CYS A 85 -13.63 2.25 -5.07
C CYS A 85 -14.51 3.28 -4.33
N MET A 86 -13.92 4.25 -3.65
CA MET A 86 -14.64 5.31 -2.93
C MET A 86 -14.66 6.64 -3.68
N ALA A 87 -14.13 6.66 -4.91
CA ALA A 87 -14.10 7.83 -5.80
C ALA A 87 -15.41 7.97 -6.59
#